data_AF-D5CNK6-F1
#
_entry.id   AF-D5CNK6-F1
#
_cell.length_a   1.000
_cell.length_b   1.000
_cell.length_c   1.000
_cell.angle_alpha   90.00
_cell.angle_beta   90.00
_cell.angle_gamma   90.00
#
_symmetry.space_group_name_H-M   'P 1'
#
loop_
_entity.id
_entity.type
_entity.pdbx_description
1 polymer ?
#
loop_
_entity_poly.entity_id
_entity_poly.type
_entity_poly.pdbx_seq_one_letter_code
_entity_poly.pdbx_strand_id
1 'polypeptide(L)'
;MHSSRTTHTSLQRQRGAAFIVMLVILVVGVAAFLVSALSKVSLHTEQQRQSSDMLAQVKEIVVGYALNNTASSQYPGELLYPDVLSETPPNYDGNTEGGCLNAAQANGLPPISSGANMRCLGRLPWKVFNMPIASPSENDPTGFMPWYAISANMVDTGTTPFNSELLNSAPHPWLTVRDMKGNILSPRVALIIFIPGAALPGQSRPLSTAQGGPGLGGANQYLDSITVPATCAAPCVPGTYSNADMDDDFIMGDEHRWIDDPANPGKQIEDPTYHFNDKLLYVTIDDLMPLIEKRIAREVKSCLDDYAVELTNIYHRYPWATQVSDTTAYPNRTGTYNVFFGRVSDIPGNATSSGGTPSPSDLALQQKIIDVQTALINYINNPTFSNLGTLRNKGDTLKDFAAASPYFQAPTDPARAAGNTADNCSGMSCTGTLTTQVQTALNAIPTGATNDNTMPSSWAGIPSCNKLILTSAYWPDWRDLVFYQVAAGYQPQTGASGTFTPLHISGSGNTNVDSGTYRATVIIAGKMLTGQSPRNQNNPPSTYLETSGSNSNAHQSVAGATPATDFITYKSSDTTNYSTVNDLVLCVDGKNNCP
;
A
#
# COMPACT_ATOMS: atom_id res chain seq x y z
N MET A 1 35.75 -107.29 -49.12
CA MET A 1 34.53 -106.59 -49.57
C MET A 1 34.20 -105.50 -48.54
N HIS A 2 34.14 -104.24 -49.00
CA HIS A 2 33.50 -103.04 -48.40
C HIS A 2 33.95 -102.56 -47.00
N SER A 3 33.97 -101.28 -46.62
CA SER A 3 34.26 -99.96 -47.24
C SER A 3 34.18 -99.00 -46.04
N SER A 4 35.24 -98.24 -45.73
CA SER A 4 35.24 -97.25 -44.64
C SER A 4 34.68 -95.91 -45.13
N ARG A 5 33.86 -95.23 -44.30
CA ARG A 5 33.32 -93.88 -44.56
C ARG A 5 33.86 -92.91 -43.51
N THR A 6 34.65 -91.93 -43.95
CA THR A 6 35.14 -90.80 -43.16
C THR A 6 34.31 -89.56 -43.45
N THR A 7 33.90 -88.83 -42.40
CA THR A 7 33.30 -87.50 -42.47
C THR A 7 34.27 -86.46 -41.91
N HIS A 8 34.56 -85.43 -42.71
CA HIS A 8 35.33 -84.25 -42.30
C HIS A 8 34.38 -83.10 -41.94
N THR A 9 34.58 -82.48 -40.78
CA THR A 9 33.99 -81.18 -40.41
C THR A 9 35.04 -80.08 -40.58
N SER A 10 34.74 -79.07 -41.40
CA SER A 10 35.58 -77.88 -41.57
C SER A 10 35.18 -76.80 -40.57
N LEU A 11 36.11 -76.38 -39.71
CA LEU A 11 35.97 -75.18 -38.88
C LEU A 11 36.44 -73.96 -39.69
N GLN A 12 35.52 -73.06 -40.04
CA GLN A 12 35.84 -71.75 -40.58
C GLN A 12 36.13 -70.74 -39.47
N ARG A 13 37.13 -69.89 -39.74
CA ARG A 13 37.77 -68.93 -38.83
C ARG A 13 36.97 -67.62 -38.77
N GLN A 14 36.09 -67.45 -37.79
CA GLN A 14 35.40 -66.18 -37.51
C GLN A 14 36.32 -65.25 -36.68
N ARG A 15 36.96 -64.25 -37.31
CA ARG A 15 37.65 -63.16 -36.58
C ARG A 15 37.34 -61.75 -37.09
N GLY A 16 36.62 -61.57 -38.20
CA GLY A 16 36.24 -60.25 -38.74
C GLY A 16 34.88 -59.72 -38.27
N ALA A 17 33.86 -60.58 -38.16
CA ALA A 17 32.51 -60.18 -37.80
C ALA A 17 32.39 -59.68 -36.34
N ALA A 18 33.14 -60.26 -35.41
CA ALA A 18 33.13 -59.87 -34.00
C ALA A 18 33.64 -58.43 -33.78
N PHE A 19 34.63 -58.00 -34.56
CA PHE A 19 35.20 -56.65 -34.45
C PHE A 19 34.24 -55.58 -34.99
N ILE A 20 33.53 -55.88 -36.09
CA ILE A 20 32.51 -55.00 -36.66
C ILE A 20 31.30 -54.90 -35.73
N VAL A 21 30.85 -56.03 -35.15
CA VAL A 21 29.74 -56.03 -34.18
C VAL A 21 30.12 -55.25 -32.92
N MET A 22 31.34 -55.42 -32.39
CA MET A 22 31.81 -54.65 -31.23
C MET A 22 31.90 -53.15 -31.54
N LEU A 23 32.37 -52.78 -32.72
CA LEU A 23 32.45 -51.38 -33.16
C LEU A 23 31.07 -50.75 -33.32
N VAL A 24 30.11 -51.49 -33.89
CA VAL A 24 28.71 -51.03 -34.02
C VAL A 24 28.06 -50.86 -32.65
N ILE A 25 28.26 -51.80 -31.72
CA ILE A 25 27.77 -51.68 -30.33
C ILE A 25 28.38 -50.47 -29.64
N LEU A 26 29.67 -50.20 -29.84
CA LEU A 26 30.36 -49.06 -29.25
C LEU A 26 29.84 -47.73 -29.83
N VAL A 27 29.65 -47.64 -31.15
CA VAL A 27 29.10 -46.43 -31.80
C VAL A 27 27.65 -46.18 -31.38
N VAL A 28 26.82 -47.23 -31.32
CA VAL A 28 25.43 -47.11 -30.85
C VAL A 28 25.38 -46.76 -29.36
N GLY A 29 26.27 -47.32 -28.54
CA GLY A 29 26.38 -46.99 -27.11
C GLY A 29 26.78 -45.55 -26.87
N VAL A 30 27.79 -45.04 -27.60
CA VAL A 30 28.22 -43.63 -27.52
C VAL A 30 27.11 -42.69 -28.02
N ALA A 31 26.43 -43.03 -29.13
CA ALA A 31 25.33 -42.22 -29.65
C ALA A 31 24.13 -42.18 -28.67
N ALA A 32 23.76 -43.30 -28.07
CA ALA A 32 22.68 -43.37 -27.08
C ALA A 32 23.04 -42.59 -25.81
N PHE A 33 24.28 -42.66 -25.35
CA PHE A 33 24.79 -41.88 -24.23
C PHE A 33 24.73 -40.37 -24.52
N LEU A 34 25.20 -39.94 -25.70
CA LEU A 34 25.17 -38.52 -26.11
C LEU A 34 23.74 -37.99 -26.24
N VAL A 35 22.82 -38.76 -26.84
CA VAL A 35 21.41 -38.38 -26.96
C VAL A 35 20.73 -38.31 -25.59
N SER A 36 21.05 -39.22 -24.67
CA SER A 36 20.54 -39.18 -23.29
C SER A 36 21.09 -37.97 -22.53
N ALA A 37 22.39 -37.69 -22.66
CA ALA A 37 23.03 -36.54 -22.03
C ALA A 37 22.44 -35.21 -22.55
N LEU A 38 22.28 -35.07 -23.87
CA LEU A 38 21.66 -33.88 -24.49
C LEU A 38 20.20 -33.71 -24.06
N SER A 39 19.42 -34.78 -24.04
CA SER A 39 18.02 -34.76 -23.58
C SER A 39 17.89 -34.32 -22.13
N LYS A 40 18.81 -34.75 -21.25
CA LYS A 40 18.84 -34.35 -19.84
C LYS A 40 19.14 -32.86 -19.69
N VAL A 41 20.15 -32.35 -20.42
CA VAL A 41 20.50 -30.93 -20.39
C VAL A 41 19.35 -30.07 -20.91
N SER A 42 18.69 -30.47 -22.01
CA SER A 42 17.53 -29.73 -22.53
C SER A 42 16.34 -29.74 -21.59
N LEU A 43 16.06 -30.88 -20.92
CA LEU A 43 14.98 -30.99 -19.95
C LEU A 43 15.25 -30.11 -18.73
N HIS A 44 16.48 -30.15 -18.21
CA HIS A 44 16.90 -29.36 -17.07
C HIS A 44 16.85 -27.85 -17.36
N THR A 45 17.36 -27.44 -18.53
CA THR A 45 17.29 -26.04 -18.99
C THR A 45 15.84 -25.57 -19.11
N GLU A 46 14.94 -26.40 -19.67
CA GLU A 46 13.53 -26.06 -19.79
C GLU A 46 12.83 -25.98 -18.42
N GLN A 47 13.14 -26.88 -17.49
CA GLN A 47 12.63 -26.81 -16.12
C GLN A 47 13.09 -25.52 -15.42
N GLN A 48 14.38 -25.17 -15.53
CA GLN A 48 14.89 -23.92 -14.96
C GLN A 48 14.21 -22.68 -15.58
N ARG A 49 13.98 -22.70 -16.90
CA ARG A 49 13.24 -21.65 -17.60
C ARG A 49 11.80 -21.54 -17.08
N GLN A 50 11.10 -22.66 -16.96
CA GLN A 50 9.72 -22.69 -16.43
C GLN A 50 9.63 -22.20 -14.99
N SER A 51 10.57 -22.59 -14.13
CA SER A 51 10.65 -22.08 -12.75
C SER A 51 10.90 -20.58 -12.71
N SER A 52 11.79 -20.06 -13.55
CA SER A 52 12.06 -18.62 -13.65
C SER A 52 10.83 -17.84 -14.16
N ASP A 53 10.16 -18.35 -15.18
CA ASP A 53 8.94 -17.74 -15.73
C ASP A 53 7.82 -17.73 -14.68
N MET A 54 7.66 -18.84 -13.93
CA MET A 54 6.69 -18.93 -12.84
C MET A 54 7.02 -17.94 -11.72
N LEU A 55 8.27 -17.86 -11.25
CA LEU A 55 8.69 -16.90 -10.22
C LEU A 55 8.40 -15.45 -10.65
N ALA A 56 8.70 -15.09 -11.89
CA ALA A 56 8.43 -13.76 -12.43
C ALA A 56 6.92 -13.48 -12.48
N GLN A 57 6.12 -14.43 -12.97
CA GLN A 57 4.66 -14.30 -13.02
C GLN A 57 4.03 -14.17 -11.63
N VAL A 58 4.44 -15.01 -10.67
CA VAL A 58 3.97 -14.92 -9.28
C VAL A 58 4.32 -13.55 -8.70
N LYS A 59 5.55 -13.08 -8.90
CA LYS A 59 5.99 -11.76 -8.41
C LYS A 59 5.07 -10.65 -8.91
N GLU A 60 4.80 -10.61 -10.21
CA GLU A 60 3.95 -9.59 -10.82
C GLU A 60 2.53 -9.64 -10.28
N ILE A 61 1.95 -10.83 -10.12
CA ILE A 61 0.60 -11.01 -9.59
C ILE A 61 0.52 -10.60 -8.12
N VAL A 62 1.47 -11.03 -7.28
CA VAL A 62 1.46 -10.73 -5.85
C VAL A 62 1.71 -9.24 -5.59
N VAL A 63 2.69 -8.63 -6.26
CA VAL A 63 2.91 -7.17 -6.18
C VAL A 63 1.70 -6.41 -6.75
N GLY A 64 1.15 -6.89 -7.86
CA GLY A 64 -0.06 -6.33 -8.45
C GLY A 64 -1.27 -6.38 -7.51
N TYR A 65 -1.44 -7.48 -6.77
CA TYR A 65 -2.46 -7.63 -5.74
C TYR A 65 -2.24 -6.64 -4.60
N ALA A 66 -1.02 -6.58 -4.04
CA ALA A 66 -0.66 -5.67 -2.95
C ALA A 66 -0.99 -4.21 -3.30
N LEU A 67 -0.79 -3.82 -4.56
CA LEU A 67 -1.06 -2.46 -5.03
C LEU A 67 -2.50 -2.23 -5.48
N ASN A 68 -3.21 -3.21 -6.03
CA ASN A 68 -4.52 -2.98 -6.65
C ASN A 68 -5.69 -3.47 -5.83
N ASN A 69 -5.46 -4.01 -4.63
CA ASN A 69 -6.56 -4.39 -3.78
C ASN A 69 -7.47 -3.18 -3.50
N THR A 70 -8.74 -3.31 -3.87
CA THR A 70 -9.74 -2.23 -3.81
C THR A 70 -10.79 -2.40 -2.72
N ALA A 71 -10.76 -3.50 -1.95
CA ALA A 71 -11.73 -3.68 -0.88
C ALA A 71 -11.54 -2.61 0.20
N SER A 72 -12.63 -2.02 0.67
CA SER A 72 -12.60 -0.91 1.64
C SER A 72 -11.99 -1.28 2.99
N SER A 73 -11.94 -2.58 3.31
CA SER A 73 -11.37 -3.14 4.54
C SER A 73 -9.90 -3.58 4.43
N GLN A 74 -9.29 -3.46 3.25
CA GLN A 74 -7.93 -3.96 3.00
C GLN A 74 -6.94 -2.81 2.82
N TYR A 75 -5.72 -3.00 3.29
CA TYR A 75 -4.68 -2.00 3.26
C TYR A 75 -3.84 -2.13 1.99
N PRO A 76 -3.51 -1.01 1.31
CA PRO A 76 -2.56 -1.05 0.21
C PRO A 76 -1.20 -1.54 0.70
N GLY A 77 -0.68 -2.59 0.05
CA GLY A 77 0.52 -3.29 0.48
C GLY A 77 0.25 -4.56 1.28
N GLU A 78 -0.96 -4.76 1.80
CA GLU A 78 -1.35 -5.98 2.49
C GLU A 78 -1.27 -7.20 1.58
N LEU A 79 -0.79 -8.30 2.15
CA LEU A 79 -0.64 -9.57 1.46
C LEU A 79 -1.61 -10.61 2.02
N LEU A 80 -1.90 -11.64 1.22
CA LEU A 80 -2.70 -12.78 1.67
C LEU A 80 -1.88 -13.71 2.56
N TYR A 81 -2.55 -14.39 3.49
CA TYR A 81 -1.90 -15.46 4.24
C TYR A 81 -1.53 -16.63 3.30
N PRO A 82 -0.42 -17.34 3.55
CA PRO A 82 -0.06 -18.52 2.77
C PRO A 82 -1.01 -19.69 3.02
N ASP A 83 -1.16 -20.53 1.99
CA ASP A 83 -1.84 -21.83 1.99
C ASP A 83 -1.08 -22.84 2.86
N VAL A 84 -1.67 -23.28 3.97
CA VAL A 84 -1.05 -24.11 5.01
C VAL A 84 -1.97 -25.25 5.43
N LEU A 85 -1.37 -26.38 5.85
CA LEU A 85 -2.08 -27.59 6.28
C LEU A 85 -2.75 -27.46 7.66
N SER A 86 -3.52 -26.39 7.89
CA SER A 86 -4.21 -26.08 9.14
C SER A 86 -5.66 -26.55 9.18
N GLU A 87 -6.25 -26.85 8.02
CA GLU A 87 -7.65 -27.25 7.88
C GLU A 87 -7.91 -28.72 8.25
N THR A 88 -9.19 -29.09 8.36
CA THR A 88 -9.62 -30.48 8.62
C THR A 88 -10.65 -30.92 7.57
N PRO A 89 -10.30 -31.87 6.67
CA PRO A 89 -8.98 -32.51 6.54
C PRO A 89 -7.89 -31.55 6.05
N PRO A 90 -6.60 -31.78 6.38
CA PRO A 90 -5.50 -30.96 5.89
C PRO A 90 -5.43 -31.00 4.37
N ASN A 91 -5.28 -29.83 3.73
CA ASN A 91 -5.22 -29.69 2.28
C ASN A 91 -4.38 -28.47 1.87
N TYR A 92 -4.02 -28.42 0.58
CA TYR A 92 -3.46 -27.24 -0.08
C TYR A 92 -4.39 -26.79 -1.20
N ASP A 93 -5.62 -26.40 -0.84
CA ASP A 93 -6.67 -26.17 -1.82
C ASP A 93 -6.48 -24.92 -2.68
N GLY A 94 -5.44 -24.12 -2.44
CA GLY A 94 -5.14 -22.88 -3.13
C GLY A 94 -5.85 -21.64 -2.58
N ASN A 95 -6.57 -21.76 -1.47
CA ASN A 95 -7.14 -20.63 -0.74
C ASN A 95 -6.15 -20.07 0.31
N THR A 96 -6.50 -18.91 0.85
CA THR A 96 -5.76 -18.28 1.96
C THR A 96 -6.37 -18.69 3.30
N GLU A 97 -5.54 -18.72 4.33
CA GLU A 97 -5.90 -19.20 5.65
C GLU A 97 -6.17 -18.03 6.57
N GLY A 98 -6.73 -18.35 7.74
CA GLY A 98 -7.03 -17.37 8.78
C GLY A 98 -5.81 -16.81 9.52
N GLY A 99 -4.58 -17.23 9.23
CA GLY A 99 -3.39 -16.62 9.83
C GLY A 99 -2.07 -17.37 9.67
N CYS A 100 -1.01 -16.81 10.23
CA CYS A 100 0.36 -17.33 10.16
C CYS A 100 0.67 -18.38 11.23
N LEU A 101 1.66 -19.23 10.97
CA LEU A 101 2.09 -20.28 11.87
C LEU A 101 2.79 -19.71 13.12
N ASN A 102 2.83 -20.50 14.20
CA ASN A 102 3.49 -20.16 15.46
C ASN A 102 4.92 -20.73 15.52
N ALA A 103 5.93 -19.85 15.51
CA ALA A 103 7.35 -20.22 15.59
C ALA A 103 7.72 -21.04 16.85
N ALA A 104 6.96 -20.91 17.95
CA ALA A 104 7.25 -21.56 19.22
C ALA A 104 6.85 -23.05 19.25
N GLN A 105 6.28 -23.59 18.16
CA GLN A 105 5.85 -24.99 18.08
C GLN A 105 6.80 -25.76 17.15
N ALA A 106 7.46 -26.78 17.70
CA ALA A 106 8.61 -27.46 17.08
C ALA A 106 8.33 -28.19 15.75
N ASN A 107 7.07 -28.33 15.32
CA ASN A 107 6.68 -29.25 14.24
C ASN A 107 5.84 -28.61 13.11
N GLY A 108 5.78 -27.28 13.01
CA GLY A 108 5.33 -26.59 11.79
C GLY A 108 3.87 -26.76 11.33
N LEU A 109 2.96 -27.31 12.15
CA LEU A 109 1.49 -27.26 12.05
C LEU A 109 0.88 -27.51 13.45
N PRO A 110 -0.34 -27.08 13.83
CA PRO A 110 -1.15 -25.91 13.45
C PRO A 110 -1.61 -25.17 14.73
N PRO A 111 -0.90 -24.14 15.19
CA PRO A 111 -1.67 -23.03 15.71
C PRO A 111 -1.30 -21.74 14.99
N ILE A 112 -2.34 -21.03 14.57
CA ILE A 112 -2.24 -19.65 14.12
C ILE A 112 -1.74 -18.82 15.30
N SER A 113 -0.67 -18.05 15.09
CA SER A 113 -0.10 -17.19 16.13
C SER A 113 -0.60 -15.76 16.04
N SER A 114 -0.34 -15.02 17.13
CA SER A 114 -0.42 -13.57 17.17
C SER A 114 0.88 -13.03 17.78
N GLY A 115 1.25 -11.79 17.45
CA GLY A 115 2.45 -11.14 17.99
C GLY A 115 3.77 -11.62 17.35
N ALA A 116 4.88 -11.47 18.07
CA ALA A 116 6.24 -11.59 17.50
C ALA A 116 6.65 -12.98 16.96
N ASN A 117 5.86 -14.03 17.24
CA ASN A 117 6.12 -15.41 16.80
C ASN A 117 5.38 -15.78 15.50
N MET A 118 4.79 -14.79 14.81
CA MET A 118 4.13 -14.99 13.51
C MET A 118 5.14 -15.35 12.42
N ARG A 119 4.95 -16.53 11.82
CA ARG A 119 5.76 -17.06 10.71
C ARG A 119 4.85 -17.49 9.59
N CYS A 120 4.88 -16.72 8.51
CA CYS A 120 3.92 -16.87 7.43
C CYS A 120 4.63 -17.58 6.27
N LEU A 121 4.78 -18.90 6.37
CA LEU A 121 5.36 -19.77 5.33
C LEU A 121 4.35 -20.86 4.94
N GLY A 122 4.06 -20.98 3.66
CA GLY A 122 3.16 -21.99 3.11
C GLY A 122 3.19 -22.05 1.58
N ARG A 123 2.22 -22.73 0.99
CA ARG A 123 1.96 -22.67 -0.45
C ARG A 123 1.40 -21.30 -0.81
N LEU A 124 1.59 -20.92 -2.07
CA LEU A 124 0.94 -19.74 -2.60
C LEU A 124 -0.58 -20.00 -2.73
N PRO A 125 -1.47 -19.11 -2.24
CA PRO A 125 -2.92 -19.22 -2.39
C PRO A 125 -3.34 -18.89 -3.83
N TRP A 126 -2.99 -19.78 -4.75
CA TRP A 126 -3.04 -19.58 -6.20
C TRP A 126 -4.45 -19.35 -6.73
N LYS A 127 -5.50 -19.89 -6.09
CA LYS A 127 -6.89 -19.60 -6.48
C LYS A 127 -7.27 -18.17 -6.17
N VAL A 128 -6.92 -17.69 -4.98
CA VAL A 128 -7.26 -16.32 -4.53
C VAL A 128 -6.51 -15.28 -5.35
N PHE A 129 -5.24 -15.55 -5.67
CA PHE A 129 -4.45 -14.73 -6.60
C PHE A 129 -4.87 -14.88 -8.08
N ASN A 130 -5.84 -15.75 -8.39
CA ASN A 130 -6.31 -16.04 -9.75
C ASN A 130 -5.16 -16.41 -10.71
N MET A 131 -4.26 -17.27 -10.26
CA MET A 131 -3.09 -17.67 -11.02
C MET A 131 -3.41 -18.71 -12.10
N PRO A 132 -2.86 -18.58 -13.32
CA PRO A 132 -3.10 -19.51 -14.42
C PRO A 132 -2.19 -20.75 -14.32
N ILE A 133 -2.40 -21.59 -13.30
CA ILE A 133 -1.67 -22.86 -13.14
C ILE A 133 -2.42 -23.98 -13.89
N ALA A 134 -1.75 -24.59 -14.88
CA ALA A 134 -2.40 -25.51 -15.84
C ALA A 134 -2.89 -26.84 -15.23
N SER A 135 -2.28 -27.30 -14.13
CA SER A 135 -2.62 -28.55 -13.43
C SER A 135 -2.15 -28.50 -11.97
N PRO A 136 -2.79 -27.71 -11.09
CA PRO A 136 -2.37 -27.62 -9.70
C PRO A 136 -2.50 -28.98 -9.02
N SER A 137 -1.50 -29.33 -8.20
CA SER A 137 -1.48 -30.58 -7.45
C SER A 137 -1.04 -30.31 -6.02
N GLU A 138 -1.87 -30.69 -5.05
CA GLU A 138 -1.57 -30.52 -3.62
C GLU A 138 -0.36 -31.37 -3.20
N ASN A 139 -0.19 -32.54 -3.83
CA ASN A 139 0.92 -33.46 -3.60
C ASN A 139 2.22 -33.04 -4.30
N ASP A 140 2.12 -32.17 -5.31
CA ASP A 140 3.21 -31.56 -6.09
C ASP A 140 4.52 -32.39 -6.15
N PRO A 141 4.49 -33.62 -6.71
CA PRO A 141 5.66 -34.50 -6.71
C PRO A 141 6.85 -33.92 -7.48
N THR A 142 6.58 -32.96 -8.36
CA THR A 142 7.57 -32.27 -9.20
C THR A 142 8.17 -31.02 -8.58
N GLY A 143 7.59 -30.49 -7.48
CA GLY A 143 8.02 -29.23 -6.87
C GLY A 143 7.79 -27.99 -7.74
N PHE A 144 6.73 -28.00 -8.56
CA PHE A 144 6.40 -26.90 -9.46
C PHE A 144 5.40 -25.90 -8.84
N MET A 145 4.69 -26.31 -7.79
CA MET A 145 3.74 -25.41 -7.11
C MET A 145 4.49 -24.40 -6.24
N PRO A 146 4.26 -23.08 -6.41
CA PRO A 146 4.99 -22.08 -5.66
C PRO A 146 4.76 -22.16 -4.16
N TRP A 147 5.84 -22.00 -3.40
CA TRP A 147 5.77 -21.66 -1.97
C TRP A 147 5.92 -20.16 -1.79
N TYR A 148 5.47 -19.69 -0.64
CA TYR A 148 5.24 -18.30 -0.36
C TYR A 148 5.55 -18.04 1.12
N ALA A 149 6.50 -17.14 1.36
CA ALA A 149 6.78 -16.59 2.68
C ALA A 149 6.53 -15.09 2.70
N ILE A 150 5.94 -14.58 3.78
CA ILE A 150 5.69 -13.15 3.97
C ILE A 150 6.11 -12.71 5.36
N SER A 151 6.60 -11.48 5.47
CA SER A 151 6.81 -10.86 6.77
C SER A 151 5.47 -10.66 7.46
N ALA A 152 5.41 -10.91 8.77
CA ALA A 152 4.22 -10.65 9.58
C ALA A 152 3.75 -9.18 9.51
N ASN A 153 4.67 -8.25 9.22
CA ASN A 153 4.36 -6.84 8.97
C ASN A 153 3.38 -6.62 7.80
N MET A 154 3.29 -7.58 6.87
CA MET A 154 2.46 -7.48 5.65
C MET A 154 1.02 -7.98 5.82
N VAL A 155 0.71 -8.57 6.99
CA VAL A 155 -0.58 -9.22 7.27
C VAL A 155 -1.20 -8.80 8.60
N ASP A 156 -0.40 -8.32 9.56
CA ASP A 156 -0.89 -7.73 10.81
C ASP A 156 -1.31 -6.27 10.58
N THR A 157 -2.26 -6.06 9.66
CA THR A 157 -2.77 -4.74 9.32
C THR A 157 -3.89 -4.34 10.31
N GLY A 158 -3.82 -3.10 10.83
CA GLY A 158 -4.83 -2.55 11.75
C GLY A 158 -4.45 -2.50 13.23
N THR A 159 -3.36 -3.14 13.66
CA THR A 159 -2.78 -2.93 15.01
C THR A 159 -1.73 -1.81 15.03
N THR A 160 -1.04 -1.63 13.90
CA THR A 160 -0.09 -0.54 13.65
C THR A 160 -0.42 0.13 12.32
N PRO A 161 -0.16 1.44 12.19
CA PRO A 161 -0.41 2.13 10.93
C PRO A 161 0.40 1.51 9.78
N PHE A 162 -0.28 1.05 8.72
CA PHE A 162 0.38 0.51 7.53
C PHE A 162 0.68 1.64 6.56
N ASN A 163 1.83 2.29 6.76
CA ASN A 163 2.28 3.44 5.98
C ASN A 163 3.83 3.52 5.93
N SER A 164 4.39 4.62 5.43
CA SER A 164 5.84 4.80 5.32
C SER A 164 6.59 4.75 6.67
N GLU A 165 5.91 4.95 7.81
CA GLU A 165 6.53 4.81 9.14
C GLU A 165 6.88 3.37 9.49
N LEU A 166 6.25 2.38 8.83
CA LEU A 166 6.60 0.96 8.94
C LEU A 166 8.07 0.72 8.58
N LEU A 167 8.63 1.55 7.68
CA LEU A 167 10.04 1.47 7.31
C LEU A 167 10.98 1.90 8.45
N ASN A 168 10.50 2.74 9.37
CA ASN A 168 11.26 3.31 10.48
C ASN A 168 11.25 2.39 11.71
N SER A 169 10.07 1.83 12.03
CA SER A 169 9.87 0.96 13.18
C SER A 169 8.81 -0.09 12.84
N ALA A 170 9.27 -1.28 12.45
CA ALA A 170 8.39 -2.41 12.18
C ALA A 170 8.01 -3.13 13.49
N PRO A 171 6.74 -3.49 13.69
CA PRO A 171 6.30 -4.25 14.88
C PRO A 171 6.84 -5.68 14.90
N HIS A 172 7.15 -6.25 13.74
CA HIS A 172 7.71 -7.59 13.60
C HIS A 172 9.05 -7.55 12.87
N PRO A 173 9.92 -8.56 13.05
CA PRO A 173 11.10 -8.75 12.21
C PRO A 173 10.73 -8.82 10.73
N TRP A 174 11.60 -8.26 9.88
CA TRP A 174 11.55 -8.51 8.45
C TRP A 174 12.20 -9.85 8.13
N LEU A 175 11.82 -10.43 6.99
CA LEU A 175 12.49 -11.61 6.48
C LEU A 175 13.94 -11.25 6.06
N THR A 176 14.85 -12.19 6.25
CA THR A 176 16.24 -12.11 5.80
C THR A 176 16.46 -13.07 4.65
N VAL A 177 17.19 -12.63 3.62
CA VAL A 177 17.66 -13.49 2.54
C VAL A 177 19.18 -13.44 2.49
N ARG A 178 19.80 -14.61 2.36
CA ARG A 178 21.26 -14.81 2.31
C ARG A 178 21.73 -15.40 0.99
N ASP A 179 23.02 -15.23 0.72
CA ASP A 179 23.72 -15.96 -0.34
C ASP A 179 24.17 -17.35 0.12
N MET A 180 24.66 -18.18 -0.82
CA MET A 180 25.18 -19.53 -0.54
C MET A 180 26.39 -19.60 0.41
N LYS A 181 26.99 -18.46 0.77
CA LYS A 181 28.10 -18.33 1.73
C LYS A 181 27.61 -17.84 3.10
N GLY A 182 26.30 -17.66 3.29
CA GLY A 182 25.69 -17.19 4.53
C GLY A 182 25.67 -15.66 4.69
N ASN A 183 26.15 -14.90 3.70
CA ASN A 183 26.11 -13.43 3.77
C ASN A 183 24.69 -12.93 3.55
N ILE A 184 24.29 -11.89 4.27
CA ILE A 184 22.99 -11.25 4.08
C ILE A 184 22.96 -10.53 2.73
N LEU A 185 22.02 -10.92 1.87
CA LEU A 185 21.66 -10.20 0.64
C LEU A 185 20.66 -9.07 0.94
N SER A 186 19.66 -9.34 1.79
CA SER A 186 18.71 -8.34 2.27
C SER A 186 18.14 -8.71 3.63
N PRO A 187 18.14 -7.80 4.62
CA PRO A 187 17.52 -8.01 5.93
C PRO A 187 16.12 -7.40 6.04
N ARG A 188 15.53 -6.93 4.93
CA ARG A 188 14.28 -6.15 4.89
C ARG A 188 13.31 -6.68 3.84
N VAL A 189 13.18 -8.01 3.81
CA VAL A 189 12.35 -8.69 2.81
C VAL A 189 10.90 -8.75 3.28
N ALA A 190 10.00 -8.31 2.40
CA ALA A 190 8.55 -8.28 2.64
C ALA A 190 7.90 -9.62 2.26
N LEU A 191 8.36 -10.22 1.15
CA LEU A 191 7.89 -11.53 0.68
C LEU A 191 8.98 -12.28 -0.08
N ILE A 192 8.87 -13.61 -0.07
CA ILE A 192 9.69 -14.55 -0.81
C ILE A 192 8.77 -15.55 -1.51
N ILE A 193 9.10 -15.87 -2.76
CA ILE A 193 8.43 -16.89 -3.56
C ILE A 193 9.48 -17.96 -3.86
N PHE A 194 9.12 -19.23 -3.68
CA PHE A 194 10.00 -20.36 -3.94
C PHE A 194 9.42 -21.30 -4.99
N ILE A 195 10.30 -21.90 -5.78
CA ILE A 195 10.05 -23.10 -6.56
C ILE A 195 11.00 -24.19 -6.04
N PRO A 196 10.48 -25.21 -5.34
CA PRO A 196 11.28 -26.25 -4.70
C PRO A 196 12.12 -27.13 -5.63
N GLY A 197 11.80 -27.17 -6.92
CA GLY A 197 12.47 -28.08 -7.85
C GLY A 197 12.23 -29.57 -7.56
N ALA A 198 13.05 -30.43 -8.16
CA ALA A 198 12.90 -31.88 -8.04
C ALA A 198 13.21 -32.37 -6.60
N ALA A 199 12.52 -33.42 -6.14
CA ALA A 199 12.75 -33.97 -4.81
C ALA A 199 14.22 -34.44 -4.62
N LEU A 200 14.86 -33.94 -3.56
CA LEU A 200 16.21 -34.32 -3.13
C LEU A 200 16.18 -35.51 -2.15
N PRO A 201 17.33 -36.17 -1.91
CA PRO A 201 17.41 -37.24 -0.92
C PRO A 201 16.89 -36.78 0.46
N GLY A 202 15.94 -37.53 1.03
CA GLY A 202 15.32 -37.22 2.31
C GLY A 202 13.96 -36.49 2.22
N GLN A 203 13.59 -35.99 1.04
CA GLN A 203 12.27 -35.42 0.77
C GLN A 203 11.30 -36.49 0.26
N SER A 204 10.03 -36.42 0.67
CA SER A 204 8.97 -37.36 0.27
C SER A 204 7.75 -36.63 -0.29
N ARG A 205 7.56 -36.69 -1.61
CA ARG A 205 6.50 -35.97 -2.36
C ARG A 205 5.81 -36.94 -3.36
N PRO A 206 4.61 -37.48 -3.09
CA PRO A 206 3.79 -37.33 -1.88
C PRO A 206 4.36 -38.07 -0.66
N LEU A 207 3.92 -37.67 0.54
CA LEU A 207 4.19 -38.44 1.76
C LEU A 207 3.46 -39.77 1.74
N SER A 208 4.06 -40.81 2.31
CA SER A 208 3.35 -42.07 2.53
C SER A 208 2.28 -41.91 3.61
N THR A 209 1.21 -42.70 3.53
CA THR A 209 0.16 -42.74 4.57
C THR A 209 0.71 -43.08 5.96
N ALA A 210 1.87 -43.76 6.04
CA ALA A 210 2.58 -44.08 7.27
C ALA A 210 3.34 -42.90 7.90
N GLN A 211 3.55 -41.81 7.15
CA GLN A 211 4.21 -40.58 7.63
C GLN A 211 3.20 -39.51 8.11
N GLY A 212 1.92 -39.87 8.30
CA GLY A 212 0.98 -39.09 9.11
C GLY A 212 0.15 -38.01 8.40
N GLY A 213 -0.03 -38.08 7.07
CA GLY A 213 -0.90 -37.13 6.35
C GLY A 213 -1.61 -37.75 5.14
N PRO A 214 -2.57 -37.04 4.51
CA PRO A 214 -3.34 -37.47 3.34
C PRO A 214 -2.53 -37.58 2.02
N GLY A 215 -1.21 -37.71 2.09
CA GLY A 215 -0.28 -37.60 0.96
C GLY A 215 0.46 -36.26 0.87
N LEU A 216 0.15 -35.31 1.77
CA LEU A 216 0.65 -33.92 1.74
C LEU A 216 1.77 -33.70 2.75
N GLY A 217 2.89 -33.13 2.29
CA GLY A 217 4.03 -32.74 3.14
C GLY A 217 4.09 -31.24 3.41
N GLY A 218 4.60 -30.86 4.59
CA GLY A 218 4.90 -29.46 4.93
C GLY A 218 6.20 -28.96 4.29
N ALA A 219 6.60 -27.72 4.59
CA ALA A 219 7.75 -27.06 3.96
C ALA A 219 9.03 -27.89 4.00
N ASN A 220 9.29 -28.64 5.08
CA ASN A 220 10.46 -29.50 5.22
C ASN A 220 10.52 -30.71 4.26
N GLN A 221 9.44 -31.04 3.57
CA GLN A 221 9.41 -32.05 2.51
C GLN A 221 9.69 -31.45 1.13
N TYR A 222 9.79 -30.13 1.02
CA TYR A 222 9.93 -29.40 -0.24
C TYR A 222 11.14 -28.48 -0.27
N LEU A 223 11.35 -27.67 0.76
CA LEU A 223 12.38 -26.66 0.77
C LEU A 223 13.68 -27.21 1.34
N ASP A 224 14.79 -26.70 0.82
CA ASP A 224 16.12 -27.23 1.02
C ASP A 224 16.88 -26.52 2.15
N SER A 225 18.06 -27.04 2.45
CA SER A 225 18.98 -26.42 3.40
C SER A 225 20.41 -26.44 2.88
N ILE A 226 21.18 -25.45 3.30
CA ILE A 226 22.60 -25.33 3.02
C ILE A 226 23.34 -25.28 4.35
N THR A 227 24.38 -26.10 4.48
CA THR A 227 25.39 -25.92 5.52
C THR A 227 26.62 -25.20 4.94
N VAL A 228 26.95 -24.06 5.52
CA VAL A 228 28.18 -23.32 5.29
C VAL A 228 29.19 -23.77 6.35
N PRO A 229 30.28 -24.46 5.96
CA PRO A 229 31.19 -25.05 6.92
C PRO A 229 31.99 -23.99 7.69
N ALA A 230 32.35 -24.30 8.94
CA ALA A 230 33.21 -23.44 9.77
C ALA A 230 34.59 -23.16 9.15
N THR A 231 35.02 -23.98 8.19
CA THR A 231 36.26 -23.85 7.44
C THR A 231 36.15 -22.93 6.22
N CYS A 232 34.96 -22.40 5.91
CA CYS A 232 34.77 -21.48 4.79
C CYS A 232 35.58 -20.20 5.02
N ALA A 233 36.48 -19.87 4.10
CA ALA A 233 37.31 -18.68 4.20
C ALA A 233 36.46 -17.40 4.11
N ALA A 234 36.80 -16.39 4.91
CA ALA A 234 36.12 -15.09 4.87
C ALA A 234 36.02 -14.57 3.42
N PRO A 235 34.87 -14.00 3.00
CA PRO A 235 33.82 -13.45 3.85
C PRO A 235 32.66 -14.39 4.25
N CYS A 236 32.78 -15.72 4.18
CA CYS A 236 31.65 -16.60 4.56
C CYS A 236 31.17 -16.43 6.02
N VAL A 237 29.88 -16.70 6.25
CA VAL A 237 29.27 -16.83 7.57
C VAL A 237 28.88 -18.30 7.79
N PRO A 238 29.63 -19.06 8.62
CA PRO A 238 29.30 -20.45 8.91
C PRO A 238 27.94 -20.61 9.61
N GLY A 239 27.22 -21.65 9.25
CA GLY A 239 25.89 -21.94 9.77
C GLY A 239 25.14 -22.95 8.92
N THR A 240 24.00 -23.42 9.43
CA THR A 240 23.02 -24.15 8.64
C THR A 240 21.85 -23.21 8.42
N TYR A 241 21.51 -22.99 7.15
CA TYR A 241 20.42 -22.14 6.73
C TYR A 241 19.44 -23.02 5.97
N SER A 242 18.17 -23.01 6.38
CA SER A 242 17.14 -23.80 5.75
C SER A 242 16.06 -22.85 5.23
N ASN A 243 15.37 -23.24 4.16
CA ASN A 243 14.21 -22.48 3.68
C ASN A 243 12.90 -22.98 4.33
N ALA A 244 12.96 -24.04 5.14
CA ALA A 244 11.82 -24.70 5.78
C ALA A 244 11.69 -24.41 7.29
N ASP A 245 12.74 -23.92 7.93
CA ASP A 245 12.77 -23.57 9.34
C ASP A 245 12.15 -22.19 9.52
N MET A 246 11.23 -22.10 10.47
CA MET A 246 10.34 -20.94 10.62
C MET A 246 11.04 -19.83 11.43
N ASP A 247 12.22 -19.41 11.00
CA ASP A 247 13.07 -18.45 11.71
C ASP A 247 13.19 -17.07 11.01
N ASP A 248 12.48 -16.90 9.89
CA ASP A 248 12.51 -15.72 9.01
C ASP A 248 13.85 -15.51 8.26
N ASP A 249 14.74 -16.51 8.22
CA ASP A 249 16.03 -16.45 7.55
C ASP A 249 16.11 -17.47 6.40
N PHE A 250 16.20 -16.97 5.16
CA PHE A 250 16.14 -17.78 3.95
C PHE A 250 17.44 -17.69 3.17
N ILE A 251 17.74 -18.72 2.38
CA ILE A 251 18.99 -18.79 1.62
C ILE A 251 18.75 -19.00 0.12
N MET A 252 19.41 -18.16 -0.66
CA MET A 252 19.51 -18.27 -2.11
C MET A 252 20.79 -19.01 -2.47
N GLY A 253 20.62 -20.18 -3.08
CA GLY A 253 21.70 -21.03 -3.55
C GLY A 253 21.60 -21.32 -5.04
N ASP A 254 22.69 -21.87 -5.57
CA ASP A 254 22.68 -22.53 -6.87
C ASP A 254 22.55 -24.04 -6.67
N GLU A 255 22.21 -24.75 -7.75
CA GLU A 255 22.08 -26.20 -7.74
C GLU A 255 23.42 -26.92 -7.61
N HIS A 256 24.47 -26.26 -8.03
CA HIS A 256 25.82 -26.80 -8.04
C HIS A 256 26.70 -26.02 -7.06
N ARG A 257 27.51 -26.75 -6.30
CA ARG A 257 28.60 -26.20 -5.48
C ARG A 257 29.91 -26.82 -5.92
N TRP A 258 30.90 -25.98 -6.20
CA TRP A 258 32.24 -26.42 -6.59
C TRP A 258 33.19 -26.30 -5.41
N ILE A 259 33.93 -27.38 -5.13
CA ILE A 259 34.94 -27.46 -4.08
C ILE A 259 36.29 -27.86 -4.69
N ASP A 260 37.39 -27.55 -3.99
CA ASP A 260 38.70 -28.05 -4.39
C ASP A 260 38.77 -29.58 -4.23
N ASP A 261 39.26 -30.26 -5.26
CA ASP A 261 39.47 -31.70 -5.26
C ASP A 261 40.52 -32.06 -4.20
N PRO A 262 40.14 -32.79 -3.12
CA PRO A 262 41.08 -33.14 -2.06
C PRO A 262 42.25 -34.00 -2.56
N ALA A 263 42.04 -34.73 -3.67
CA ALA A 263 43.06 -35.55 -4.29
C ALA A 263 43.93 -34.77 -5.29
N ASN A 264 43.46 -33.62 -5.79
CA ASN A 264 44.13 -32.84 -6.83
C ASN A 264 44.05 -31.32 -6.53
N PRO A 265 44.94 -30.77 -5.68
CA PRO A 265 44.93 -29.34 -5.35
C PRO A 265 44.97 -28.44 -6.60
N GLY A 266 44.04 -27.49 -6.69
CA GLY A 266 43.89 -26.58 -7.83
C GLY A 266 42.90 -27.03 -8.91
N LYS A 267 42.32 -28.23 -8.79
CA LYS A 267 41.20 -28.68 -9.62
C LYS A 267 39.90 -28.56 -8.83
N GLN A 268 38.84 -28.02 -9.46
CA GLN A 268 37.51 -28.01 -8.86
C GLN A 268 36.71 -29.26 -9.25
N ILE A 269 35.96 -29.79 -8.29
CA ILE A 269 34.97 -30.85 -8.48
C ILE A 269 33.64 -30.40 -7.88
N GLU A 270 32.55 -30.96 -8.38
CA GLU A 270 31.22 -30.76 -7.78
C GLU A 270 31.18 -31.44 -6.41
N ASP A 271 30.64 -30.75 -5.41
CA ASP A 271 30.48 -31.27 -4.06
C ASP A 271 29.40 -32.36 -4.06
N PRO A 272 29.76 -33.64 -3.88
CA PRO A 272 28.80 -34.74 -3.96
C PRO A 272 27.83 -34.77 -2.78
N THR A 273 28.07 -33.96 -1.74
CA THR A 273 27.21 -33.85 -0.56
C THR A 273 26.30 -32.62 -0.62
N TYR A 274 26.44 -31.78 -1.64
CA TYR A 274 25.64 -30.60 -1.83
C TYR A 274 24.37 -30.93 -2.61
N HIS A 275 23.23 -30.74 -1.95
CA HIS A 275 21.92 -30.94 -2.53
C HIS A 275 21.08 -29.70 -2.19
N PHE A 276 20.90 -28.84 -3.18
CA PHE A 276 20.06 -27.66 -3.09
C PHE A 276 19.53 -27.40 -4.49
N ASN A 277 18.25 -27.19 -4.70
CA ASN A 277 17.67 -26.84 -6.00
C ASN A 277 16.46 -25.90 -5.88
N ASP A 278 16.13 -25.46 -4.68
CA ASP A 278 15.26 -24.31 -4.45
C ASP A 278 15.66 -23.11 -5.33
N LYS A 279 14.70 -22.60 -6.09
CA LYS A 279 14.80 -21.30 -6.75
C LYS A 279 13.93 -20.32 -6.00
N LEU A 280 14.49 -19.18 -5.63
CA LEU A 280 13.74 -18.16 -4.90
C LEU A 280 13.86 -16.78 -5.54
N LEU A 281 12.79 -16.01 -5.39
CA LEU A 281 12.73 -14.60 -5.70
C LEU A 281 12.15 -13.88 -4.50
N TYR A 282 12.70 -12.70 -4.17
CA TYR A 282 12.20 -11.90 -3.07
C TYR A 282 11.85 -10.47 -3.49
N VAL A 283 11.00 -9.81 -2.70
CA VAL A 283 10.68 -8.38 -2.80
C VAL A 283 10.95 -7.74 -1.44
N THR A 284 11.70 -6.65 -1.43
CA THR A 284 11.96 -5.90 -0.19
C THR A 284 10.85 -4.90 0.11
N ILE A 285 10.69 -4.55 1.37
CA ILE A 285 9.76 -3.47 1.73
C ILE A 285 10.23 -2.11 1.18
N ASP A 286 11.55 -1.92 1.04
CA ASP A 286 12.14 -0.72 0.45
C ASP A 286 11.82 -0.59 -1.05
N ASP A 287 11.58 -1.69 -1.76
CA ASP A 287 11.11 -1.67 -3.16
C ASP A 287 9.58 -1.50 -3.25
N LEU A 288 8.83 -2.10 -2.32
CA LEU A 288 7.38 -2.13 -2.36
C LEU A 288 6.73 -0.84 -1.86
N MET A 289 7.24 -0.24 -0.77
CA MET A 289 6.65 0.94 -0.16
C MET A 289 6.60 2.15 -1.10
N PRO A 290 7.63 2.48 -1.91
CA PRO A 290 7.54 3.56 -2.88
C PRO A 290 6.41 3.37 -3.91
N LEU A 291 6.07 2.13 -4.25
CA LEU A 291 4.93 1.84 -5.14
C LEU A 291 3.59 2.07 -4.42
N ILE A 292 3.52 1.76 -3.13
CA ILE A 292 2.34 2.01 -2.28
C ILE A 292 2.15 3.52 -2.08
N GLU A 293 3.20 4.25 -1.71
CA GLU A 293 3.21 5.72 -1.62
C GLU A 293 2.70 6.36 -2.92
N LYS A 294 3.16 5.86 -4.06
CA LYS A 294 2.69 6.30 -5.38
C LYS A 294 1.22 6.01 -5.66
N ARG A 295 0.71 4.87 -5.20
CA ARG A 295 -0.72 4.55 -5.28
C ARG A 295 -1.53 5.53 -4.44
N ILE A 296 -1.14 5.76 -3.18
CA ILE A 296 -1.84 6.70 -2.29
C ILE A 296 -1.83 8.11 -2.88
N ALA A 297 -0.68 8.58 -3.34
CA ALA A 297 -0.55 9.88 -4.00
C ALA A 297 -1.49 10.02 -5.22
N ARG A 298 -1.64 8.95 -6.00
CA ARG A 298 -2.56 8.90 -7.15
C ARG A 298 -4.02 8.94 -6.75
N GLU A 299 -4.40 8.30 -5.66
CA GLU A 299 -5.78 8.38 -5.15
C GLU A 299 -6.11 9.78 -4.64
N VAL A 300 -5.18 10.42 -3.92
CA VAL A 300 -5.32 11.82 -3.49
C VAL A 300 -5.40 12.75 -4.71
N LYS A 301 -4.51 12.57 -5.68
CA LYS A 301 -4.55 13.30 -6.96
C LYS A 301 -5.90 13.10 -7.65
N SER A 302 -6.39 11.86 -7.76
CA SER A 302 -7.68 11.56 -8.38
C SER A 302 -8.82 12.27 -7.66
N CYS A 303 -8.82 12.25 -6.32
CA CYS A 303 -9.81 12.98 -5.53
C CYS A 303 -9.77 14.49 -5.83
N LEU A 304 -8.60 15.11 -5.78
CA LEU A 304 -8.46 16.55 -6.03
C LEU A 304 -8.79 16.93 -7.47
N ASP A 305 -8.36 16.12 -8.45
CA ASP A 305 -8.68 16.32 -9.86
C ASP A 305 -10.19 16.18 -10.13
N ASP A 306 -10.85 15.18 -9.55
CA ASP A 306 -12.30 15.00 -9.65
C ASP A 306 -13.04 16.17 -9.00
N TYR A 307 -12.62 16.60 -7.81
CA TYR A 307 -13.14 17.79 -7.14
C TYR A 307 -13.05 19.04 -8.02
N ALA A 308 -11.93 19.22 -8.72
CA ALA A 308 -11.73 20.37 -9.61
C ALA A 308 -12.58 20.30 -10.88
N VAL A 309 -13.02 19.12 -11.34
CA VAL A 309 -13.86 18.99 -12.54
C VAL A 309 -15.34 18.77 -12.23
N GLU A 310 -15.74 18.84 -10.95
CA GLU A 310 -17.14 18.82 -10.56
C GLU A 310 -17.94 19.91 -11.27
N LEU A 311 -19.16 19.57 -11.68
CA LEU A 311 -19.99 20.44 -12.53
C LEU A 311 -20.29 21.80 -11.88
N THR A 312 -20.38 21.84 -10.55
CA THR A 312 -20.59 23.11 -9.84
C THR A 312 -19.32 23.94 -9.77
N ASN A 313 -18.14 23.32 -9.81
CA ASN A 313 -16.82 23.95 -9.65
C ASN A 313 -16.31 24.51 -10.99
N ILE A 314 -17.05 25.46 -11.53
CA ILE A 314 -16.83 26.03 -12.87
C ILE A 314 -15.47 26.72 -13.06
N TYR A 315 -14.74 26.99 -11.97
CA TYR A 315 -13.42 27.63 -11.99
C TYR A 315 -12.26 26.66 -11.71
N HIS A 316 -12.54 25.36 -11.59
CA HIS A 316 -11.55 24.31 -11.38
C HIS A 316 -10.63 24.55 -10.18
N ARG A 317 -11.24 24.92 -9.05
CA ARG A 317 -10.55 25.26 -7.81
C ARG A 317 -10.32 24.07 -6.90
N TYR A 318 -9.35 24.22 -6.02
CA TYR A 318 -9.05 23.27 -4.96
C TYR A 318 -9.39 23.88 -3.61
N PRO A 319 -9.85 23.08 -2.64
CA PRO A 319 -10.13 23.57 -1.30
C PRO A 319 -8.85 24.05 -0.62
N TRP A 320 -9.00 24.74 0.50
CA TRP A 320 -7.86 25.06 1.36
C TRP A 320 -7.30 23.83 2.04
N ALA A 321 -5.99 23.83 2.28
CA ALA A 321 -5.36 22.80 3.08
C ALA A 321 -5.72 22.95 4.57
N THR A 322 -5.66 21.85 5.31
CA THR A 322 -5.70 21.91 6.77
C THR A 322 -4.31 22.26 7.28
N GLN A 323 -4.27 23.21 8.22
CA GLN A 323 -3.04 23.57 8.90
C GLN A 323 -2.47 22.38 9.68
N VAL A 324 -1.17 22.12 9.54
CA VAL A 324 -0.53 20.94 10.16
C VAL A 324 -0.57 20.97 11.69
N SER A 325 -0.67 22.15 12.30
CA SER A 325 -0.85 22.28 13.75
C SER A 325 -2.31 22.10 14.21
N ASP A 326 -3.25 21.78 13.31
CA ASP A 326 -4.64 21.49 13.68
C ASP A 326 -4.72 20.14 14.40
N THR A 327 -5.01 20.20 15.70
CA THR A 327 -5.10 19.03 16.57
C THR A 327 -6.49 18.41 16.60
N THR A 328 -7.42 18.88 15.75
CA THR A 328 -8.78 18.35 15.68
C THR A 328 -8.76 16.86 15.37
N ALA A 329 -9.54 16.10 16.14
CA ALA A 329 -9.65 14.66 15.96
C ALA A 329 -10.32 14.34 14.62
N TYR A 330 -9.77 13.35 13.93
CA TYR A 330 -10.38 12.81 12.72
C TYR A 330 -11.77 12.23 13.00
N PRO A 331 -12.74 12.34 12.07
CA PRO A 331 -12.67 12.99 10.75
C PRO A 331 -13.25 14.41 10.75
N ASN A 332 -12.68 15.35 11.51
CA ASN A 332 -13.27 16.69 11.67
C ASN A 332 -12.33 17.85 11.27
N ARG A 333 -11.17 17.55 10.69
CA ARG A 333 -10.25 18.60 10.23
C ARG A 333 -10.80 19.28 8.98
N THR A 334 -10.96 20.59 9.05
CA THR A 334 -11.52 21.38 7.94
C THR A 334 -10.41 22.16 7.25
N GLY A 335 -10.52 22.34 5.93
CA GLY A 335 -9.61 23.22 5.19
C GLY A 335 -9.68 24.63 5.77
N THR A 336 -8.51 25.20 6.12
CA THR A 336 -8.43 26.47 6.83
C THR A 336 -8.24 27.61 5.85
N TYR A 337 -9.09 28.65 5.93
CA TYR A 337 -8.98 29.82 5.06
C TYR A 337 -7.54 30.33 4.95
N ASN A 338 -7.10 30.57 3.71
CA ASN A 338 -5.79 31.15 3.39
C ASN A 338 -4.59 30.26 3.78
N VAL A 339 -4.80 28.94 3.88
CA VAL A 339 -3.73 27.94 4.04
C VAL A 339 -3.50 27.21 2.72
N PHE A 340 -2.48 27.64 1.98
CA PHE A 340 -2.15 27.05 0.67
C PHE A 340 -1.48 25.69 0.77
N PHE A 341 -0.69 25.46 1.81
CA PHE A 341 0.10 24.24 2.01
C PHE A 341 -0.25 23.61 3.35
N GLY A 342 -0.48 22.30 3.36
CA GLY A 342 -0.80 21.57 4.58
C GLY A 342 -1.32 20.17 4.28
N ARG A 343 -2.08 19.61 5.22
CA ARG A 343 -2.68 18.28 5.06
C ARG A 343 -3.94 18.35 4.22
N VAL A 344 -4.26 17.23 3.58
CA VAL A 344 -5.58 17.03 2.96
C VAL A 344 -6.64 17.06 4.06
N SER A 345 -7.66 17.90 3.89
CA SER A 345 -8.70 18.11 4.90
C SER A 345 -9.74 16.99 4.91
N ASP A 346 -10.24 16.62 6.08
CA ASP A 346 -11.39 15.70 6.22
C ASP A 346 -12.68 16.34 5.69
N ILE A 347 -12.76 17.68 5.72
CA ILE A 347 -13.87 18.48 5.19
C ILE A 347 -13.30 19.58 4.29
N PRO A 348 -13.70 19.68 3.00
CA PRO A 348 -13.18 20.70 2.10
C PRO A 348 -13.43 22.12 2.64
N GLY A 349 -12.37 22.92 2.76
CA GLY A 349 -12.49 24.33 3.09
C GLY A 349 -12.65 25.19 1.84
N ASN A 350 -13.82 25.79 1.63
CA ASN A 350 -14.11 26.65 0.46
C ASN A 350 -14.34 28.13 0.84
N ALA A 351 -13.91 28.53 2.03
CA ALA A 351 -13.97 29.90 2.53
C ALA A 351 -13.24 30.90 1.61
N THR A 352 -13.83 32.06 1.35
CA THR A 352 -13.25 33.16 0.55
C THR A 352 -12.88 34.37 1.40
N SER A 353 -13.31 34.40 2.66
CA SER A 353 -12.97 35.42 3.64
C SER A 353 -12.52 34.79 4.96
N SER A 354 -11.76 35.56 5.74
CA SER A 354 -11.45 35.19 7.12
C SER A 354 -12.74 35.17 7.95
N GLY A 355 -12.93 34.09 8.70
CA GLY A 355 -14.05 33.85 9.59
C GLY A 355 -14.08 32.36 9.92
N GLY A 356 -14.36 31.97 11.16
CA GLY A 356 -14.53 30.54 11.46
C GLY A 356 -15.62 29.93 10.57
N THR A 357 -15.47 28.67 10.16
CA THR A 357 -16.63 27.91 9.66
C THR A 357 -17.70 27.96 10.75
N PRO A 358 -18.89 28.51 10.48
CA PRO A 358 -19.95 28.55 11.48
C PRO A 358 -20.22 27.10 11.90
N SER A 359 -20.18 26.85 13.21
CA SER A 359 -20.46 25.53 13.76
C SER A 359 -21.85 25.07 13.33
N PRO A 360 -22.17 23.77 13.35
CA PRO A 360 -23.54 23.30 13.11
C PRO A 360 -24.59 24.02 13.98
N SER A 361 -24.23 24.45 15.19
CA SER A 361 -25.05 25.29 16.07
C SER A 361 -25.26 26.72 15.56
N ASP A 362 -24.25 27.33 14.94
CA ASP A 362 -24.35 28.68 14.35
C ASP A 362 -25.25 28.68 13.11
N LEU A 363 -25.14 27.64 12.28
CA LEU A 363 -26.02 27.45 11.11
C LEU A 363 -27.47 27.22 11.55
N ALA A 364 -27.69 26.40 12.58
CA ALA A 364 -29.02 26.16 13.13
C ALA A 364 -29.62 27.45 13.73
N LEU A 365 -28.82 28.25 14.45
CA LEU A 365 -29.26 29.55 14.99
C LEU A 365 -29.63 30.53 13.87
N GLN A 366 -28.80 30.65 12.84
CA GLN A 366 -29.04 31.49 11.68
C GLN A 366 -30.38 31.16 11.00
N GLN A 367 -30.68 29.88 10.82
CA GLN A 367 -31.95 29.45 10.24
C GLN A 367 -33.15 29.87 11.09
N LYS A 368 -33.06 29.81 12.43
CA LYS A 368 -34.15 30.27 13.32
C LYS A 368 -34.37 31.78 13.22
N ILE A 369 -33.32 32.58 13.05
CA ILE A 369 -33.44 34.02 12.87
C ILE A 369 -34.09 34.35 11.51
N ILE A 370 -33.74 33.62 10.44
CA ILE A 370 -34.35 33.75 9.11
C ILE A 370 -35.85 33.37 9.13
N ASP A 371 -36.22 32.33 9.89
CA ASP A 371 -37.62 31.93 10.06
C ASP A 371 -38.45 33.07 10.70
N VAL A 372 -37.92 33.76 11.71
CA VAL A 372 -38.55 34.93 12.33
C VAL A 372 -38.61 36.11 11.35
N GLN A 373 -37.53 36.37 10.60
CA GLN A 373 -37.49 37.43 9.59
C GLN A 373 -38.57 37.22 8.51
N THR A 374 -38.71 35.99 8.03
CA THR A 374 -39.70 35.61 7.02
C THR A 374 -41.12 35.77 7.56
N ALA A 375 -41.39 35.27 8.77
CA ALA A 375 -42.69 35.43 9.40
C ALA A 375 -43.04 36.90 9.67
N LEU A 376 -42.05 37.72 10.02
CA LEU A 376 -42.20 39.16 10.23
C LEU A 376 -42.58 39.88 8.93
N ILE A 377 -41.87 39.60 7.83
CA ILE A 377 -42.17 40.17 6.52
C ILE A 377 -43.60 39.80 6.07
N ASN A 378 -43.98 38.54 6.26
CA ASN A 378 -45.33 38.07 5.94
C ASN A 378 -46.41 38.76 6.77
N TYR A 379 -46.15 39.00 8.06
CA TYR A 379 -47.07 39.74 8.93
C TYR A 379 -47.16 41.22 8.56
N ILE A 380 -46.04 41.88 8.25
CA ILE A 380 -46.00 43.28 7.80
C ILE A 380 -46.82 43.46 6.51
N ASN A 381 -46.65 42.55 5.55
CA ASN A 381 -47.32 42.61 4.27
C ASN A 381 -48.80 42.21 4.34
N ASN A 382 -49.18 41.38 5.32
CA ASN A 382 -50.55 40.89 5.49
C ASN A 382 -50.87 40.67 6.99
N PRO A 383 -51.33 41.72 7.72
CA PRO A 383 -51.42 41.70 9.18
C PRO A 383 -52.69 40.99 9.69
N THR A 384 -52.77 39.67 9.49
CA THR A 384 -53.85 38.82 10.02
C THR A 384 -53.49 38.20 11.36
N PHE A 385 -54.52 37.78 12.12
CA PHE A 385 -54.32 36.99 13.35
C PHE A 385 -53.52 35.70 13.11
N SER A 386 -53.70 35.07 11.95
CA SER A 386 -52.94 33.86 11.59
C SER A 386 -51.47 34.17 11.40
N ASN A 387 -51.13 35.20 10.64
CA ASN A 387 -49.73 35.59 10.41
C ASN A 387 -49.06 36.09 11.70
N LEU A 388 -49.81 36.77 12.56
CA LEU A 388 -49.34 37.14 13.90
C LEU A 388 -49.05 35.90 14.75
N GLY A 389 -49.93 34.88 14.72
CA GLY A 389 -49.70 33.61 15.39
C GLY A 389 -48.44 32.89 14.89
N THR A 390 -48.22 32.86 13.58
CA THR A 390 -47.00 32.30 12.98
C THR A 390 -45.75 33.05 13.42
N LEU A 391 -45.77 34.38 13.44
CA LEU A 391 -44.66 35.20 13.91
C LEU A 391 -44.30 34.89 15.37
N ARG A 392 -45.31 34.81 16.25
CA ARG A 392 -45.11 34.47 17.67
C ARG A 392 -44.49 33.09 17.85
N ASN A 393 -45.01 32.07 17.16
CA ASN A 393 -44.49 30.70 17.25
C ASN A 393 -43.03 30.60 16.78
N LYS A 394 -42.66 31.32 15.73
CA LYS A 394 -41.25 31.39 15.27
C LYS A 394 -40.38 32.16 16.27
N GLY A 395 -40.91 33.22 16.86
CA GLY A 395 -40.27 33.97 17.94
C GLY A 395 -39.96 33.11 19.16
N ASP A 396 -40.94 32.33 19.61
CA ASP A 396 -40.82 31.38 20.73
C ASP A 396 -39.75 30.31 20.45
N THR A 397 -39.78 29.73 19.23
CA THR A 397 -38.76 28.76 18.79
C THR A 397 -37.35 29.36 18.80
N LEU A 398 -37.18 30.60 18.32
CA LEU A 398 -35.89 31.29 18.32
C LEU A 398 -35.43 31.59 19.76
N LYS A 399 -36.34 32.08 20.61
CA LYS A 399 -36.08 32.39 22.02
C LYS A 399 -35.57 31.15 22.77
N ASP A 400 -36.26 30.01 22.62
CA ASP A 400 -35.92 28.77 23.31
C ASP A 400 -34.59 28.18 22.80
N PHE A 401 -34.38 28.21 21.48
CA PHE A 401 -33.13 27.75 20.88
C PHE A 401 -31.93 28.60 21.34
N ALA A 402 -32.08 29.93 21.36
CA ALA A 402 -31.05 30.83 21.85
C ALA A 402 -30.78 30.64 23.35
N ALA A 403 -31.82 30.40 24.16
CA ALA A 403 -31.67 30.15 25.60
C ALA A 403 -30.96 28.83 25.94
N ALA A 404 -31.11 27.81 25.10
CA ALA A 404 -30.46 26.51 25.28
C ALA A 404 -28.99 26.48 24.80
N SER A 405 -28.56 27.46 23.99
CA SER A 405 -27.21 27.49 23.42
C SER A 405 -26.17 28.02 24.42
N PRO A 406 -25.02 27.34 24.64
CA PRO A 406 -23.96 27.81 25.54
C PRO A 406 -23.29 29.13 25.12
N TYR A 407 -23.47 29.56 23.87
CA TYR A 407 -22.85 30.76 23.32
C TYR A 407 -23.72 32.03 23.48
N PHE A 408 -25.02 31.90 23.73
CA PHE A 408 -26.00 33.00 23.62
C PHE A 408 -26.95 33.09 24.83
N GLN A 409 -26.43 32.86 26.04
CA GLN A 409 -27.24 32.68 27.27
C GLN A 409 -27.72 33.98 27.97
N ALA A 410 -27.36 35.18 27.49
CA ALA A 410 -27.69 36.44 28.16
C ALA A 410 -29.03 37.06 27.68
N PRO A 411 -29.78 37.81 28.52
CA PRO A 411 -31.01 38.51 28.10
C PRO A 411 -30.76 39.63 27.09
N THR A 412 -29.53 40.11 27.05
CA THR A 412 -29.03 41.12 26.12
C THR A 412 -28.56 40.52 24.79
N ASP A 413 -28.63 39.20 24.64
CA ASP A 413 -28.31 38.53 23.39
C ASP A 413 -29.28 38.97 22.27
N PRO A 414 -28.77 39.43 21.11
CA PRO A 414 -29.60 39.91 20.02
C PRO A 414 -30.63 38.89 19.49
N ALA A 415 -30.27 37.60 19.38
CA ALA A 415 -31.16 36.56 18.87
C ALA A 415 -32.28 36.24 19.87
N ARG A 416 -31.95 36.14 21.16
CA ARG A 416 -32.94 35.96 22.22
C ARG A 416 -33.85 37.17 22.38
N ALA A 417 -33.32 38.38 22.26
CA ALA A 417 -34.11 39.62 22.29
C ALA A 417 -35.12 39.67 21.12
N ALA A 418 -34.68 39.33 19.90
CA ALA A 418 -35.56 39.23 18.74
C ALA A 418 -36.66 38.17 18.94
N GLY A 419 -36.29 36.98 19.45
CA GLY A 419 -37.25 35.92 19.78
C GLY A 419 -38.31 36.37 20.80
N ASN A 420 -37.88 37.01 21.89
CA ASN A 420 -38.78 37.56 22.91
C ASN A 420 -39.75 38.61 22.36
N THR A 421 -39.27 39.54 21.54
CA THR A 421 -40.12 40.59 20.94
C THR A 421 -41.12 40.00 19.94
N ALA A 422 -40.71 38.99 19.16
CA ALA A 422 -41.59 38.28 18.24
C ALA A 422 -42.68 37.48 18.97
N ASP A 423 -42.31 36.71 19.99
CA ASP A 423 -43.22 35.92 20.83
C ASP A 423 -44.28 36.81 21.53
N ASN A 424 -43.84 37.94 22.10
CA ASN A 424 -44.72 38.88 22.80
C ASN A 424 -45.37 39.92 21.87
N CYS A 425 -45.21 39.82 20.55
CA CYS A 425 -45.73 40.82 19.62
C CYS A 425 -47.26 40.90 19.70
N SER A 426 -47.83 42.03 20.09
CA SER A 426 -49.28 42.24 20.25
C SER A 426 -49.97 42.99 19.11
N GLY A 427 -49.26 43.22 18.00
CA GLY A 427 -49.77 43.93 16.83
C GLY A 427 -48.64 44.60 16.04
N MET A 428 -48.99 45.47 15.08
CA MET A 428 -48.02 46.13 14.20
C MET A 428 -46.97 46.98 14.92
N SER A 429 -47.24 47.45 16.15
CA SER A 429 -46.30 48.27 16.94
C SER A 429 -44.99 47.56 17.29
N CYS A 430 -44.96 46.22 17.32
CA CYS A 430 -43.76 45.45 17.59
C CYS A 430 -42.77 45.43 16.41
N THR A 431 -43.27 45.65 15.18
CA THR A 431 -42.57 45.28 13.94
C THR A 431 -41.32 46.12 13.68
N GLY A 432 -41.31 47.41 14.03
CA GLY A 432 -40.14 48.28 13.88
C GLY A 432 -38.98 47.86 14.80
N THR A 433 -39.27 47.64 16.08
CA THR A 433 -38.30 47.14 17.05
C THR A 433 -37.80 45.75 16.66
N LEU A 434 -38.71 44.86 16.28
CA LEU A 434 -38.36 43.50 15.89
C LEU A 434 -37.52 43.45 14.61
N THR A 435 -37.79 44.30 13.61
CA THR A 435 -36.98 44.40 12.39
C THR A 435 -35.53 44.77 12.74
N THR A 436 -35.36 45.74 13.64
CA THR A 436 -34.03 46.18 14.09
C THR A 436 -33.31 45.08 14.87
N GLN A 437 -34.02 44.37 15.75
CA GLN A 437 -33.47 43.29 16.55
C GLN A 437 -33.11 42.06 15.72
N VAL A 438 -33.93 41.68 14.73
CA VAL A 438 -33.64 40.60 13.78
C VAL A 438 -32.37 40.92 12.98
N GLN A 439 -32.22 42.16 12.49
CA GLN A 439 -31.01 42.55 11.77
C GLN A 439 -29.77 42.57 12.68
N THR A 440 -29.94 43.02 13.92
CA THR A 440 -28.86 42.99 14.92
C THR A 440 -28.46 41.55 15.26
N ALA A 441 -29.42 40.63 15.35
CA ALA A 441 -29.19 39.21 15.57
C ALA A 441 -28.45 38.55 14.39
N LEU A 442 -28.85 38.85 13.15
CA LEU A 442 -28.15 38.37 11.95
C LEU A 442 -26.70 38.86 11.90
N ASN A 443 -26.45 40.11 12.32
CA ASN A 443 -25.12 40.70 12.33
C ASN A 443 -24.25 40.25 13.52
N ALA A 444 -24.87 39.71 14.58
CA ALA A 444 -24.20 39.25 15.79
C ALA A 444 -23.76 37.78 15.73
N ILE A 445 -24.33 37.00 14.79
CA ILE A 445 -23.74 35.72 14.41
C ILE A 445 -22.35 36.04 13.83
N PRO A 446 -21.26 35.41 14.29
CA PRO A 446 -19.95 35.56 13.65
C PRO A 446 -20.17 35.38 12.16
N THR A 447 -19.79 36.37 11.34
CA THR A 447 -19.89 36.23 9.88
C THR A 447 -19.10 34.99 9.52
N GLY A 448 -19.79 33.87 9.32
CA GLY A 448 -19.19 32.66 8.81
C GLY A 448 -18.43 33.05 7.55
N ALA A 449 -17.27 32.43 7.33
CA ALA A 449 -16.54 32.67 6.10
C ALA A 449 -17.51 32.65 4.90
N THR A 450 -17.44 33.66 4.02
CA THR A 450 -18.21 33.60 2.78
C THR A 450 -17.64 32.46 1.95
N ASN A 451 -18.44 31.47 1.57
CA ASN A 451 -17.92 30.33 0.81
C ASN A 451 -17.98 30.58 -0.69
N ASP A 452 -17.06 29.95 -1.42
CA ASP A 452 -17.18 29.81 -2.86
C ASP A 452 -18.29 28.78 -3.14
N ASN A 453 -19.49 29.28 -3.44
CA ASN A 453 -20.68 28.45 -3.66
C ASN A 453 -20.60 27.58 -4.92
N THR A 454 -19.57 27.76 -5.76
CA THR A 454 -19.30 26.88 -6.90
C THR A 454 -18.60 25.58 -6.46
N MET A 455 -17.85 25.66 -5.36
CA MET A 455 -17.05 24.54 -4.88
C MET A 455 -17.85 23.59 -3.98
N PRO A 456 -17.74 22.26 -4.18
CA PRO A 456 -18.36 21.27 -3.29
C PRO A 456 -17.93 21.46 -1.83
N SER A 457 -18.89 21.46 -0.90
CA SER A 457 -18.63 21.61 0.54
C SER A 457 -18.41 20.28 1.27
N SER A 458 -18.39 19.16 0.54
CA SER A 458 -18.23 17.82 1.09
C SER A 458 -17.59 16.89 0.07
N TRP A 459 -16.81 15.92 0.55
CA TRP A 459 -16.24 14.84 -0.25
C TRP A 459 -17.26 13.78 -0.68
N ALA A 460 -18.40 13.67 0.01
CA ALA A 460 -19.35 12.56 -0.17
C ALA A 460 -19.94 12.48 -1.59
N GLY A 461 -20.09 13.63 -2.26
CA GLY A 461 -20.60 13.71 -3.64
C GLY A 461 -19.59 13.32 -4.72
N ILE A 462 -18.31 13.17 -4.37
CA ILE A 462 -17.22 12.94 -5.32
C ILE A 462 -16.72 11.50 -5.11
N PRO A 463 -16.97 10.55 -6.03
CA PRO A 463 -16.73 9.13 -5.79
C PRO A 463 -15.31 8.77 -5.35
N SER A 464 -14.29 9.38 -5.96
CA SER A 464 -12.88 9.16 -5.62
C SER A 464 -12.53 9.68 -4.22
N CYS A 465 -13.02 10.86 -3.85
CA CYS A 465 -12.82 11.42 -2.51
C CYS A 465 -13.61 10.66 -1.44
N ASN A 466 -14.85 10.27 -1.72
CA ASN A 466 -15.64 9.44 -0.82
C ASN A 466 -14.97 8.08 -0.57
N LYS A 467 -14.45 7.46 -1.64
CA LYS A 467 -13.68 6.21 -1.54
C LYS A 467 -12.44 6.39 -0.65
N LEU A 468 -11.64 7.41 -0.92
CA LEU A 468 -10.38 7.65 -0.21
C LEU A 468 -10.62 8.10 1.25
N ILE A 469 -11.29 9.23 1.44
CA ILE A 469 -11.30 9.96 2.72
C ILE A 469 -12.34 9.40 3.68
N LEU A 470 -13.51 8.98 3.19
CA LEU A 470 -14.66 8.67 4.05
C LEU A 470 -14.87 7.17 4.29
N THR A 471 -14.49 6.32 3.33
CA THR A 471 -14.86 4.90 3.36
C THR A 471 -13.68 3.93 3.41
N SER A 472 -12.46 4.37 3.09
CA SER A 472 -11.30 3.49 3.18
C SER A 472 -10.83 3.30 4.63
N ALA A 473 -10.45 2.07 4.98
CA ALA A 473 -9.87 1.76 6.28
C ALA A 473 -8.43 2.28 6.45
N TYR A 474 -7.69 2.47 5.36
CA TYR A 474 -6.28 2.85 5.38
C TYR A 474 -6.02 4.35 5.41
N TRP A 475 -6.97 5.21 5.01
CA TRP A 475 -6.74 6.66 5.01
C TRP A 475 -6.34 7.24 6.37
N PRO A 476 -6.90 6.80 7.51
CA PRO A 476 -6.43 7.23 8.84
C PRO A 476 -4.94 7.02 9.08
N ASP A 477 -4.34 5.98 8.50
CA ASP A 477 -2.91 5.70 8.63
C ASP A 477 -2.07 6.63 7.75
N TRP A 478 -2.58 7.00 6.58
CA TRP A 478 -1.84 7.78 5.60
C TRP A 478 -1.97 9.29 5.76
N ARG A 479 -3.13 9.79 6.23
CA ARG A 479 -3.49 11.23 6.17
C ARG A 479 -2.46 12.19 6.78
N ASP A 480 -1.69 11.72 7.75
CA ASP A 480 -0.71 12.55 8.46
C ASP A 480 0.65 12.63 7.74
N LEU A 481 0.87 11.76 6.74
CA LEU A 481 2.01 11.74 5.82
C LEU A 481 1.70 12.40 4.46
N VAL A 482 0.43 12.74 4.21
CA VAL A 482 0.00 13.34 2.94
C VAL A 482 -0.18 14.85 3.10
N PHE A 483 0.57 15.59 2.30
CA PHE A 483 0.47 17.05 2.18
C PHE A 483 0.04 17.41 0.77
N TYR A 484 -0.48 18.62 0.61
CA TYR A 484 -0.72 19.19 -0.71
C TYR A 484 -0.54 20.71 -0.67
N GLN A 485 -0.27 21.28 -1.85
CA GLN A 485 -0.25 22.71 -2.05
C GLN A 485 -1.17 23.12 -3.18
N VAL A 486 -1.87 24.24 -3.03
CA VAL A 486 -2.65 24.90 -4.08
C VAL A 486 -1.89 26.13 -4.59
N ALA A 487 -1.82 26.31 -5.90
CA ALA A 487 -1.35 27.55 -6.50
C ALA A 487 -2.35 28.69 -6.25
N ALA A 488 -1.86 29.91 -6.02
CA ALA A 488 -2.72 31.05 -5.65
C ALA A 488 -3.89 31.32 -6.61
N GLY A 489 -3.73 31.02 -7.91
CA GLY A 489 -4.78 31.16 -8.91
C GLY A 489 -5.94 30.17 -8.79
N TYR A 490 -5.78 29.07 -8.05
CA TYR A 490 -6.78 27.99 -7.95
C TYR A 490 -7.35 27.81 -6.55
N GLN A 491 -7.14 28.80 -5.68
CA GLN A 491 -7.76 28.87 -4.36
C GLN A 491 -9.27 29.18 -4.43
N PRO A 492 -10.03 28.91 -3.36
CA PRO A 492 -11.41 29.41 -3.19
C PRO A 492 -11.48 30.94 -3.27
N GLN A 493 -12.37 31.47 -4.12
CA GLN A 493 -12.59 32.92 -4.26
C GLN A 493 -13.92 33.19 -5.00
N THR A 494 -14.30 34.45 -5.24
CA THR A 494 -15.47 34.77 -6.08
C THR A 494 -15.01 35.27 -7.45
N GLY A 495 -15.69 34.86 -8.53
CA GLY A 495 -15.34 35.27 -9.91
C GLY A 495 -14.20 34.46 -10.53
N ALA A 496 -13.63 34.91 -11.66
CA ALA A 496 -12.50 34.24 -12.32
C ALA A 496 -11.15 34.69 -11.72
N SER A 497 -10.17 33.80 -11.72
CA SER A 497 -8.84 34.07 -11.18
C SER A 497 -8.01 34.98 -12.10
N GLY A 498 -7.20 35.87 -11.51
CA GLY A 498 -6.20 36.66 -12.23
C GLY A 498 -4.95 35.86 -12.59
N THR A 499 -3.90 36.54 -13.09
CA THR A 499 -2.57 35.95 -13.32
C THR A 499 -2.03 35.36 -12.02
N PHE A 500 -1.46 34.15 -12.09
CA PHE A 500 -0.96 33.44 -10.91
C PHE A 500 0.42 32.83 -11.15
N THR A 501 1.14 32.57 -10.07
CA THR A 501 2.38 31.80 -10.09
C THR A 501 2.05 30.31 -10.00
N PRO A 502 2.41 29.50 -11.00
CA PRO A 502 2.18 28.06 -10.97
C PRO A 502 3.15 27.36 -10.01
N LEU A 503 2.84 26.12 -9.66
CA LEU A 503 3.76 25.23 -8.95
C LEU A 503 4.67 24.50 -9.93
N HIS A 504 5.88 24.18 -9.51
CA HIS A 504 6.89 23.50 -10.31
C HIS A 504 7.42 22.26 -9.57
N ILE A 505 7.69 21.19 -10.30
CA ILE A 505 8.30 19.97 -9.76
C ILE A 505 9.57 19.69 -10.55
N SER A 506 10.65 19.37 -9.84
CA SER A 506 11.95 19.02 -10.42
C SER A 506 12.49 17.71 -9.83
N GLY A 507 13.61 17.22 -10.36
CA GLY A 507 14.26 15.98 -9.95
C GLY A 507 13.89 14.76 -10.80
N SER A 508 14.62 13.66 -10.60
CA SER A 508 14.52 12.46 -11.44
C SER A 508 13.20 11.71 -11.31
N GLY A 509 12.44 11.97 -10.24
CA GLY A 509 11.10 11.44 -9.98
C GLY A 509 10.01 12.10 -10.81
N ASN A 510 10.24 13.34 -11.30
CA ASN A 510 9.31 13.98 -12.21
C ASN A 510 9.44 13.35 -13.61
N THR A 511 8.33 12.79 -14.12
CA THR A 511 8.28 12.15 -15.43
C THR A 511 7.94 13.11 -16.56
N ASN A 512 7.60 14.37 -16.25
CA ASN A 512 7.38 15.41 -17.25
C ASN A 512 8.72 16.01 -17.66
N VAL A 513 8.91 16.17 -18.97
CA VAL A 513 10.20 16.54 -19.61
C VAL A 513 10.67 17.96 -19.24
N ASP A 514 9.76 18.78 -18.68
CA ASP A 514 10.03 20.09 -18.10
C ASP A 514 9.30 20.21 -16.76
N SER A 515 9.74 21.12 -15.88
CA SER A 515 9.02 21.51 -14.66
C SER A 515 7.70 22.19 -15.04
N GLY A 516 6.69 21.39 -15.39
CA GLY A 516 5.38 21.86 -15.82
C GLY A 516 4.78 22.83 -14.82
N THR A 517 3.91 23.70 -15.29
CA THR A 517 3.16 24.64 -14.46
C THR A 517 1.93 23.94 -13.91
N TYR A 518 1.88 23.68 -12.61
CA TYR A 518 0.80 22.91 -11.97
C TYR A 518 -0.11 23.77 -11.11
N ARG A 519 -1.39 23.36 -10.98
CA ARG A 519 -2.41 24.07 -10.19
C ARG A 519 -2.35 23.68 -8.72
N ALA A 520 -1.97 22.44 -8.46
CA ALA A 520 -1.72 21.92 -7.14
C ALA A 520 -0.64 20.82 -7.21
N THR A 521 -0.11 20.44 -6.06
CA THR A 521 0.81 19.30 -5.89
C THR A 521 0.36 18.46 -4.71
N VAL A 522 0.56 17.15 -4.78
CA VAL A 522 0.43 16.21 -3.66
C VAL A 522 1.82 15.74 -3.27
N ILE A 523 2.09 15.70 -1.98
CA ILE A 523 3.37 15.27 -1.42
C ILE A 523 3.10 14.14 -0.44
N ILE A 524 3.82 13.04 -0.57
CA ILE A 524 3.85 11.95 0.42
C ILE A 524 5.21 11.96 1.08
N ALA A 525 5.22 12.08 2.40
CA ALA A 525 6.43 11.90 3.21
C ALA A 525 6.88 10.44 3.14
N GLY A 526 8.10 10.20 2.67
CA GLY A 526 8.70 8.87 2.63
C GLY A 526 9.15 8.38 4.01
N LYS A 527 9.96 7.30 4.05
CA LYS A 527 10.63 6.88 5.30
C LYS A 527 11.40 8.02 5.96
N MET A 528 11.52 7.98 7.28
CA MET A 528 12.29 8.97 8.02
C MET A 528 13.77 8.82 7.69
N LEU A 529 14.39 9.91 7.23
CA LEU A 529 15.83 9.93 6.93
C LEU A 529 16.66 10.14 8.20
N THR A 530 17.95 9.78 8.12
CA THR A 530 18.87 9.94 9.24
C THR A 530 18.94 11.40 9.70
N GLY A 531 18.69 11.64 10.99
CA GLY A 531 18.71 12.98 11.59
C GLY A 531 17.35 13.68 11.67
N GLN A 532 16.30 13.12 11.07
CA GLN A 532 14.93 13.58 11.32
C GLN A 532 14.45 13.13 12.71
N SER A 533 13.61 13.97 13.32
CA SER A 533 12.96 13.69 14.61
C SER A 533 11.76 12.77 14.42
N PRO A 534 11.38 11.96 15.43
CA PRO A 534 10.16 11.18 15.40
C PRO A 534 8.94 12.03 15.03
N ARG A 535 8.12 11.50 14.13
CA ARG A 535 6.94 12.17 13.58
C ARG A 535 5.71 11.90 14.44
N ASN A 536 4.91 12.95 14.64
CA ASN A 536 3.60 12.91 15.26
C ASN A 536 2.69 13.94 14.62
N GLN A 537 1.38 13.74 14.73
CA GLN A 537 0.38 14.52 14.01
C GLN A 537 0.46 16.05 14.21
N ASN A 538 1.12 16.54 15.27
CA ASN A 538 1.27 17.96 15.60
C ASN A 538 2.65 18.55 15.19
N ASN A 539 3.57 17.72 14.71
CA ASN A 539 4.89 18.20 14.31
C ASN A 539 4.82 19.03 13.02
N PRO A 540 5.71 20.03 12.87
CA PRO A 540 5.73 20.87 11.67
C PRO A 540 6.11 20.06 10.42
N PRO A 541 5.77 20.54 9.21
CA PRO A 541 6.14 19.88 7.94
C PRO A 541 7.61 19.47 7.82
N SER A 542 8.52 20.22 8.43
CA SER A 542 9.96 19.95 8.40
C SER A 542 10.42 18.69 9.13
N THR A 543 9.55 18.05 9.93
CA THR A 543 9.85 16.70 10.48
C THR A 543 9.44 15.58 9.53
N TYR A 544 8.62 15.91 8.53
CA TYR A 544 8.07 14.97 7.57
C TYR A 544 8.76 15.04 6.22
N LEU A 545 9.05 16.26 5.76
CA LEU A 545 9.48 16.54 4.39
C LEU A 545 10.88 17.13 4.37
N GLU A 546 11.62 16.82 3.31
CA GLU A 546 13.04 17.16 3.19
C GLU A 546 13.30 18.46 2.43
N THR A 547 14.57 18.86 2.42
CA THR A 547 15.08 20.04 1.72
C THR A 547 16.39 19.67 1.02
N SER A 548 16.55 20.10 -0.24
CA SER A 548 17.78 19.95 -1.02
C SER A 548 18.24 21.31 -1.54
N GLY A 549 19.35 21.81 -1.00
CA GLY A 549 19.85 23.14 -1.30
C GLY A 549 18.85 24.23 -0.91
N SER A 550 18.41 25.03 -1.89
CA SER A 550 17.42 26.10 -1.69
C SER A 550 15.96 25.64 -1.86
N ASN A 551 15.74 24.42 -2.32
CA ASN A 551 14.41 23.88 -2.60
C ASN A 551 13.96 22.98 -1.44
N SER A 552 12.84 23.32 -0.83
CA SER A 552 12.27 22.60 0.31
C SER A 552 10.93 22.02 -0.11
N ASN A 553 10.61 20.79 0.30
CA ASN A 553 9.23 20.30 0.24
C ASN A 553 8.45 20.71 1.51
N ALA A 554 9.15 21.11 2.57
CA ALA A 554 8.59 21.50 3.86
C ALA A 554 8.20 22.99 3.88
N HIS A 555 7.05 23.32 3.32
CA HIS A 555 6.58 24.70 3.30
C HIS A 555 5.81 25.12 4.57
N GLN A 556 5.61 26.44 4.73
CA GLN A 556 4.86 26.99 5.86
C GLN A 556 3.36 26.62 5.75
N SER A 557 2.86 25.89 6.74
CA SER A 557 1.45 25.53 6.86
C SER A 557 0.74 26.43 7.87
N VAL A 558 0.58 27.72 7.53
CA VAL A 558 -0.11 28.71 8.37
C VAL A 558 -0.94 29.66 7.51
N ALA A 559 -2.04 30.17 8.07
CA ALA A 559 -2.93 31.08 7.34
C ALA A 559 -2.20 32.38 6.96
N GLY A 560 -2.32 32.78 5.70
CA GLY A 560 -1.69 34.00 5.16
C GLY A 560 -0.22 33.88 4.81
N ALA A 561 0.39 32.70 4.97
CA ALA A 561 1.71 32.46 4.38
C ALA A 561 1.62 32.45 2.85
N THR A 562 2.74 32.80 2.20
CA THR A 562 2.95 32.58 0.76
C THR A 562 4.05 31.53 0.61
N PRO A 563 3.69 30.23 0.57
CA PRO A 563 4.66 29.15 0.37
C PRO A 563 5.50 29.33 -0.91
N ALA A 564 6.69 28.75 -0.91
CA ALA A 564 7.45 28.59 -2.14
C ALA A 564 6.69 27.69 -3.13
N THR A 565 7.01 27.81 -4.42
CA THR A 565 6.27 27.14 -5.49
C THR A 565 7.01 25.96 -6.11
N ASP A 566 8.27 25.76 -5.72
CA ASP A 566 9.15 24.74 -6.26
C ASP A 566 9.18 23.51 -5.34
N PHE A 567 9.02 22.33 -5.94
CA PHE A 567 9.10 21.04 -5.28
C PHE A 567 10.16 20.16 -5.94
N ILE A 568 10.65 19.18 -5.19
CA ILE A 568 11.63 18.20 -5.66
C ILE A 568 11.15 16.79 -5.35
N THR A 569 11.35 15.87 -6.30
CA THR A 569 11.17 14.44 -6.07
C THR A 569 12.17 13.61 -6.89
N TYR A 570 12.62 12.49 -6.33
CA TYR A 570 13.60 11.59 -6.95
C TYR A 570 13.07 10.16 -7.06
N LYS A 571 13.53 9.41 -8.06
CA LYS A 571 13.25 7.97 -8.14
C LYS A 571 14.10 7.23 -7.10
N SER A 572 13.60 6.12 -6.58
CA SER A 572 14.40 5.22 -5.72
C SER A 572 15.67 4.70 -6.41
N SER A 573 15.68 4.63 -7.75
CA SER A 573 16.86 4.29 -8.54
C SER A 573 17.96 5.36 -8.53
N ASP A 574 17.61 6.61 -8.20
CA ASP A 574 18.57 7.72 -8.04
C ASP A 574 19.07 7.74 -6.58
N THR A 575 19.87 6.72 -6.24
CA THR A 575 20.27 6.43 -4.86
C THR A 575 20.99 7.59 -4.17
N THR A 576 21.69 8.43 -4.93
CA THR A 576 22.42 9.59 -4.39
C THR A 576 21.44 10.62 -3.86
N ASN A 577 20.49 11.08 -4.68
CA ASN A 577 19.56 12.13 -4.28
C ASN A 577 18.43 11.59 -3.39
N TYR A 578 17.94 10.38 -3.68
CA TYR A 578 16.87 9.73 -2.91
C TYR A 578 17.26 9.45 -1.46
N SER A 579 18.56 9.30 -1.17
CA SER A 579 19.05 9.17 0.20
C SER A 579 18.93 10.45 1.05
N THR A 580 18.66 11.60 0.40
CA THR A 580 18.58 12.93 1.04
C THR A 580 17.21 13.59 0.93
N VAL A 581 16.45 13.24 -0.11
CA VAL A 581 15.05 13.64 -0.32
C VAL A 581 14.32 12.44 -0.89
N ASN A 582 13.48 11.81 -0.08
CA ASN A 582 12.69 10.66 -0.47
C ASN A 582 11.19 10.95 -0.51
N ASP A 583 10.79 12.20 -0.31
CA ASP A 583 9.44 12.68 -0.60
C ASP A 583 9.01 12.38 -2.05
N LEU A 584 7.81 11.81 -2.19
CA LEU A 584 7.15 11.68 -3.47
C LEU A 584 6.29 12.91 -3.73
N VAL A 585 6.51 13.59 -4.86
CA VAL A 585 5.68 14.73 -5.29
C VAL A 585 4.99 14.41 -6.61
N LEU A 586 3.66 14.54 -6.64
CA LEU A 586 2.85 14.42 -7.86
C LEU A 586 2.18 15.77 -8.19
N CYS A 587 2.09 16.08 -9.47
CA CYS A 587 1.30 17.21 -9.95
C CYS A 587 -0.20 16.95 -9.86
N VAL A 588 -0.98 18.03 -9.82
CA VAL A 588 -2.45 18.05 -9.88
C VAL A 588 -2.87 19.22 -10.77
N ASP A 589 -3.79 18.98 -11.70
CA ASP A 589 -4.15 19.98 -12.75
C ASP A 589 -5.57 19.82 -13.30
N GLY A 590 -6.46 19.10 -12.61
CA GLY A 590 -7.84 18.88 -13.04
C GLY A 590 -7.89 18.06 -14.33
N LYS A 591 -6.98 17.07 -14.46
CA LYS A 591 -6.81 16.18 -15.63
C LYS A 591 -6.37 16.86 -16.94
N ASN A 592 -5.79 18.06 -16.89
CA ASN A 592 -5.32 18.75 -18.10
C ASN A 592 -3.92 18.30 -18.55
N ASN A 593 -2.85 18.74 -17.88
CA ASN A 593 -1.46 18.53 -18.31
C ASN A 593 -0.68 17.56 -17.42
N CYS A 594 -1.34 17.00 -16.41
CA CYS A 594 -0.76 16.04 -15.47
C CYS A 594 -1.54 14.71 -15.51
N PRO A 595 -1.17 13.78 -16.41
CA PRO A 595 -1.85 12.49 -16.56
C PRO A 595 -1.68 11.57 -15.35
#